data_AF-A0A7S3RB25-F1
#
_entry.id   AF-A0A7S3RB25-F1
#
_cell.length_a   1.000
_cell.length_b   1.000
_cell.length_c   1.000
_cell.angle_alpha   90.00
_cell.angle_beta   90.00
_cell.angle_gamma   90.00
#
_symmetry.space_group_name_H-M   'P 1'
#
loop_
_entity.id
_entity.type
_entity.pdbx_description
1 polymer ?
#
loop_
_entity_poly.entity_id
_entity_poly.type
_entity_poly.pdbx_seq_one_letter_code
_entity_poly.pdbx_strand_id
1 'polypeptide(L)'
;PTLTLACRKLSYAHKAPPANPDEAITFLRDGNKRFISGNIMAPNRNMERVKDLASGQKPFAAFLSCADSRVPIEIIFDQGFGDVFITRIAGNIATPELVASLEFGTA
;
A
#
# COMPACT_ATOMS: atom_id res chain seq x y z
N PRO A 1 -11.47 -6.23 39.62
CA PRO A 1 -11.92 -6.44 38.22
C PRO A 1 -10.98 -5.70 37.25
N THR A 2 -9.84 -6.33 36.97
CA THR A 2 -8.77 -5.74 36.15
C THR A 2 -9.11 -6.01 34.67
N LEU A 3 -9.40 -4.95 33.91
CA LEU A 3 -9.61 -5.03 32.47
C LEU A 3 -8.25 -5.30 31.81
N THR A 4 -7.93 -6.58 31.57
CA THR A 4 -6.80 -6.95 30.72
C THR A 4 -7.21 -6.63 29.27
N LEU A 5 -6.80 -5.46 28.79
CA LEU A 5 -6.89 -5.11 27.37
C LEU A 5 -5.98 -6.09 26.62
N ALA A 6 -6.58 -7.17 26.10
CA ALA A 6 -5.90 -8.09 25.19
C ALA A 6 -5.59 -7.31 23.90
N CYS A 7 -4.43 -6.67 23.87
CA CYS A 7 -3.80 -6.24 22.63
C CYS A 7 -3.52 -7.53 21.85
N ARG A 8 -4.49 -7.97 21.04
CA ARG A 8 -4.29 -9.02 20.06
C ARG A 8 -3.14 -8.55 19.18
N LYS A 9 -1.96 -9.14 19.38
CA LYS A 9 -0.96 -9.22 18.31
C LYS A 9 -1.65 -9.95 17.17
N LEU A 10 -2.25 -9.20 16.25
CA LEU A 10 -2.62 -9.70 14.93
C LEU A 10 -1.29 -9.91 14.20
N SER A 11 -0.58 -10.98 14.54
CA SER A 11 0.51 -11.50 13.73
C SER A 11 -0.14 -12.21 12.55
N TYR A 12 -0.68 -11.43 11.62
CA TYR A 12 -1.04 -11.97 10.32
C TYR A 12 0.25 -12.17 9.54
N ALA A 13 0.50 -13.41 9.12
CA ALA A 13 1.61 -13.75 8.26
C ALA A 13 1.51 -12.90 6.99
N HIS A 14 2.59 -12.20 6.67
CA HIS A 14 2.68 -11.36 5.49
C HIS A 14 2.45 -12.22 4.25
N LYS A 15 1.36 -11.98 3.51
CA LYS A 15 1.20 -12.63 2.20
C LYS A 15 2.33 -12.13 1.32
N ALA A 16 3.07 -13.03 0.68
CA ALA A 16 4.14 -12.65 -0.23
C ALA A 16 3.61 -11.65 -1.28
N PRO A 17 4.43 -10.67 -1.70
CA PRO A 17 4.04 -9.74 -2.74
C PRO A 17 3.64 -10.51 -4.01
N PRO A 18 2.69 -10.00 -4.78
CA PRO A 18 2.20 -10.66 -5.99
C PRO A 18 3.34 -10.84 -7.00
N ALA A 19 3.36 -11.98 -7.69
CA ALA A 19 4.45 -12.34 -8.59
C ALA A 19 4.26 -11.81 -10.03
N ASN A 20 3.02 -11.45 -10.40
CA ASN A 20 2.66 -11.00 -11.74
C ASN A 20 1.52 -9.95 -11.69
N PRO A 21 1.24 -9.26 -12.82
CA PRO A 21 0.22 -8.22 -12.86
C PRO A 21 -1.19 -8.66 -12.46
N ASP A 22 -1.63 -9.85 -12.84
CA ASP A 22 -2.97 -10.35 -12.50
C ASP A 22 -3.13 -10.61 -11.01
N GLU A 23 -2.10 -11.17 -10.39
CA GLU A 23 -2.01 -11.32 -8.94
C GLU A 23 -1.98 -9.95 -8.24
N ALA A 24 -1.27 -8.96 -8.79
CA ALA A 24 -1.21 -7.62 -8.23
C ALA A 24 -2.58 -6.94 -8.22
N ILE A 25 -3.33 -7.04 -9.32
CA ILE A 25 -4.70 -6.55 -9.41
C ILE A 25 -5.60 -7.26 -8.38
N THR A 26 -5.46 -8.57 -8.25
CA THR A 26 -6.23 -9.36 -7.27
C THR A 26 -5.88 -8.95 -5.83
N PHE A 27 -4.60 -8.76 -5.54
CA PHE A 27 -4.09 -8.33 -4.23
C PHE A 27 -4.65 -6.96 -3.83
N LEU A 28 -4.66 -6.00 -4.76
CA LEU A 28 -5.25 -4.68 -4.56
C LEU A 28 -6.76 -4.78 -4.35
N ARG A 29 -7.48 -5.51 -5.19
CA ARG A 29 -8.94 -5.71 -5.01
C ARG A 29 -9.28 -6.31 -3.66
N ASP A 30 -8.51 -7.29 -3.18
CA ASP A 30 -8.73 -7.89 -1.88
C ASP A 30 -8.44 -6.92 -0.73
N GLY A 31 -7.41 -6.09 -0.86
CA GLY A 31 -7.16 -4.99 0.07
C GLY A 31 -8.28 -3.96 0.11
N ASN A 32 -8.83 -3.60 -1.05
CA ASN A 32 -9.97 -2.70 -1.13
C ASN A 32 -11.25 -3.30 -0.53
N LYS A 33 -11.52 -4.60 -0.73
CA LYS A 33 -12.61 -5.30 -0.03
C LYS A 33 -12.47 -5.23 1.49
N ARG A 34 -11.24 -5.34 2.02
CA ARG A 34 -10.99 -5.17 3.47
C ARG A 34 -11.28 -3.75 3.94
N PHE A 35 -10.86 -2.73 3.19
CA PHE A 35 -11.18 -1.34 3.48
C PHE A 35 -12.70 -1.09 3.51
N ILE A 36 -13.43 -1.51 2.47
CA ILE A 36 -14.89 -1.31 2.35
C ILE A 36 -15.65 -2.05 3.48
N SER A 37 -15.22 -3.25 3.84
CA SER A 37 -15.86 -4.04 4.90
C SER A 37 -15.48 -3.62 6.33
N GLY A 38 -14.57 -2.65 6.49
CA GLY A 38 -14.06 -2.21 7.80
C GLY A 38 -13.07 -3.20 8.44
N ASN A 39 -12.70 -4.28 7.76
CA ASN A 39 -11.79 -5.31 8.25
C ASN A 39 -10.34 -5.04 7.83
N ILE A 40 -9.87 -3.81 8.05
CA ILE A 40 -8.53 -3.33 7.67
C ILE A 40 -7.47 -4.15 8.43
N MET A 41 -6.47 -4.65 7.69
CA MET A 41 -5.34 -5.37 8.30
C MET A 41 -4.16 -4.45 8.60
N ALA A 42 -4.00 -3.36 7.85
CA ALA A 42 -2.88 -2.42 7.95
C ALA A 42 -1.49 -3.12 7.92
N PRO A 43 -1.21 -3.97 6.91
CA PRO A 43 0.09 -4.62 6.81
C PRO A 43 1.20 -3.58 6.60
N ASN A 44 2.43 -3.87 7.03
CA ASN A 44 3.61 -3.05 6.72
C ASN A 44 3.54 -1.58 7.19
N ARG A 45 2.75 -1.27 8.24
CA ARG A 45 2.64 0.08 8.83
C ARG A 45 3.33 0.23 10.19
N ASN A 46 4.44 -0.50 10.39
CA ASN A 46 5.22 -0.46 11.63
C ASN A 46 6.65 0.03 11.37
N MET A 47 7.35 0.36 12.46
CA MET A 47 8.71 0.93 12.38
C MET A 47 9.76 -0.09 11.95
N GLU A 48 9.53 -1.37 12.21
CA GLU A 48 10.39 -2.46 11.73
C GLU A 48 10.45 -2.44 10.20
N ARG A 49 9.28 -2.37 9.55
CA ARG A 49 9.20 -2.26 8.09
C ARG A 49 9.92 -1.02 7.55
N VAL A 50 9.80 0.12 8.23
CA VAL A 50 10.50 1.36 7.81
C VAL A 50 12.01 1.17 7.85
N LYS A 51 12.54 0.49 8.88
CA LYS A 51 13.97 0.17 8.98
C LYS A 51 14.42 -0.78 7.87
N ASP A 52 13.60 -1.79 7.54
CA ASP A 52 13.91 -2.74 6.46
C ASP A 52 14.01 -2.04 5.10
N LEU A 53 13.20 -0.99 4.87
CA LEU A 53 13.19 -0.23 3.63
C LEU A 53 14.35 0.77 3.49
N ALA A 54 15.16 0.97 4.53
CA ALA A 54 16.28 1.91 4.49
C ALA A 54 17.36 1.49 3.47
N SER A 55 17.48 0.20 3.18
CA SER A 55 18.42 -0.34 2.19
C SER A 55 17.85 -0.35 0.78
N GLY A 56 16.54 -0.18 0.61
CA GLY A 56 15.87 -0.20 -0.68
C GLY A 56 14.39 -0.56 -0.57
N GLN A 57 13.67 -0.36 -1.67
CA GLN A 57 12.25 -0.70 -1.80
C GLN A 57 12.01 -1.49 -3.08
N LYS A 58 10.95 -2.32 -3.06
CA LYS A 58 10.50 -3.08 -4.23
C LYS A 58 8.96 -3.10 -4.25
N PRO A 59 8.33 -1.96 -4.60
CA PRO A 59 6.88 -1.91 -4.71
C PRO A 59 6.40 -2.84 -5.81
N PHE A 60 5.25 -3.49 -5.62
CA PHE A 60 4.71 -4.43 -6.61
C PHE A 60 3.81 -3.75 -7.65
N ALA A 61 3.40 -2.51 -7.41
CA ALA A 61 2.56 -1.72 -8.29
C ALA A 61 2.91 -0.23 -8.18
N ALA A 62 2.67 0.50 -9.26
CA ALA A 62 2.78 1.96 -9.30
C ALA A 62 1.42 2.60 -9.62
N PHE A 63 1.13 3.75 -9.00
CA PHE A 63 -0.13 4.47 -9.14
C PHE A 63 0.08 5.92 -9.59
N LEU A 64 -0.71 6.34 -10.57
CA LEU A 64 -1.04 7.74 -10.82
C LEU A 64 -2.40 8.03 -10.17
N SER A 65 -2.42 8.86 -9.14
CA SER A 65 -3.64 9.15 -8.38
C SER A 65 -3.89 10.63 -8.19
N CYS A 66 -5.11 10.98 -7.79
CA CYS A 66 -5.46 12.37 -7.51
C CYS A 66 -4.85 12.85 -6.20
N ALA A 67 -4.46 14.12 -6.13
CA ALA A 67 -4.04 14.78 -4.89
C ALA A 67 -5.20 14.97 -3.87
N ASP A 68 -6.44 14.61 -4.23
CA ASP A 68 -7.60 14.66 -3.34
C ASP A 68 -7.34 13.95 -2.00
N SER A 69 -7.52 14.68 -0.90
CA SER A 69 -7.23 14.19 0.45
C SER A 69 -8.10 12.99 0.87
N ARG A 70 -9.23 12.76 0.19
CA ARG A 70 -10.17 11.68 0.48
C ARG A 70 -9.81 10.36 -0.19
N VAL A 71 -8.83 10.36 -1.10
CA VAL A 71 -8.43 9.16 -1.88
C VAL A 71 -6.97 8.74 -1.63
N PRO A 72 -6.57 8.44 -0.37
CA PRO A 72 -5.25 7.88 -0.07
C PRO A 72 -5.18 6.41 -0.52
N ILE A 73 -4.31 6.12 -1.50
CA ILE A 73 -4.20 4.81 -2.16
C ILE A 73 -3.81 3.71 -1.19
N GLU A 74 -2.81 3.96 -0.34
CA GLU A 74 -2.30 2.99 0.65
C GLU A 74 -3.40 2.57 1.62
N ILE A 75 -4.29 3.49 1.98
CA ILE A 75 -5.38 3.22 2.92
C ILE A 75 -6.52 2.49 2.20
N ILE A 76 -6.96 2.97 1.05
CA ILE A 76 -8.09 2.42 0.30
C ILE A 76 -7.81 1.01 -0.20
N PHE A 77 -6.56 0.68 -0.50
CA PHE A 77 -6.14 -0.66 -0.90
C PHE A 77 -5.53 -1.46 0.25
N ASP A 78 -5.56 -0.97 1.49
CA ASP A 78 -5.00 -1.65 2.67
C ASP A 78 -3.56 -2.15 2.49
N GLN A 79 -2.70 -1.26 1.98
CA GLN A 79 -1.25 -1.43 1.77
C GLN A 79 -0.45 -0.66 2.84
N GLY A 80 0.84 -0.96 2.96
CA GLY A 80 1.77 -0.29 3.87
C GLY A 80 3.01 0.29 3.20
N PHE A 81 4.04 0.54 4.01
CA PHE A 81 5.28 1.14 3.54
C PHE A 81 6.01 0.21 2.55
N GLY A 82 6.42 0.78 1.42
CA GLY A 82 7.21 0.10 0.39
C GLY A 82 6.44 -0.91 -0.46
N ASP A 83 5.12 -1.01 -0.29
CA ASP A 83 4.29 -1.96 -1.03
C ASP A 83 3.91 -1.44 -2.42
N VAL A 84 3.63 -0.13 -2.52
CA VAL A 84 3.21 0.53 -3.75
C VAL A 84 3.97 1.84 -3.95
N PHE A 85 4.28 2.17 -5.21
CA PHE A 85 4.86 3.44 -5.60
C PHE A 85 3.75 4.39 -6.05
N ILE A 86 3.68 5.63 -5.54
CA ILE A 86 2.54 6.50 -5.81
C ILE A 86 3.00 7.88 -6.24
N THR A 87 2.46 8.32 -7.36
CA THR A 87 2.49 9.72 -7.81
C THR A 87 1.12 10.35 -7.66
N ARG A 88 1.05 11.61 -7.21
CA ARG A 88 -0.21 12.30 -6.92
C ARG A 88 -0.22 13.70 -7.52
N ILE A 89 -1.25 14.01 -8.31
CA ILE A 89 -1.49 15.34 -8.89
C ILE A 89 -2.99 15.61 -8.99
N ALA A 90 -3.41 16.87 -8.86
CA ALA A 90 -4.81 17.24 -9.06
C ALA A 90 -5.29 16.81 -10.46
N GLY A 91 -6.39 16.07 -10.52
CA GLY A 91 -6.94 15.54 -11.77
C GLY A 91 -6.16 14.37 -12.37
N ASN A 92 -5.18 13.79 -11.66
CA ASN A 92 -4.45 12.57 -12.07
C ASN A 92 -3.95 12.63 -13.52
N ILE A 93 -3.44 13.80 -13.91
CA ILE A 93 -2.91 14.10 -15.24
C ILE A 93 -1.52 13.50 -15.37
N ALA A 94 -1.28 12.75 -16.45
CA ALA A 94 0.04 12.20 -16.75
C ALA A 94 0.94 13.29 -17.36
N THR A 95 1.71 13.97 -16.52
CA THR A 95 2.77 14.88 -16.99
C THR A 95 4.07 14.09 -17.24
N PRO A 96 5.00 14.61 -18.07
CA PRO A 96 6.27 13.93 -18.33
C PRO A 96 7.05 13.56 -17.06
N GLU A 97 7.03 14.43 -16.04
CA GLU A 97 7.73 14.21 -14.77
C GLU A 97 7.11 13.05 -13.98
N LEU A 98 5.78 12.93 -13.99
CA LEU A 98 5.10 11.83 -13.32
C LEU A 98 5.25 10.52 -14.08
N VAL A 99 5.20 10.56 -15.41
CA VAL A 99 5.48 9.37 -16.24
C VAL A 99 6.89 8.87 -15.97
N ALA A 100 7.90 9.75 -15.99
CA ALA A 100 9.27 9.37 -15.65
C ALA A 100 9.40 8.80 -14.23
N SER A 101 8.66 9.36 -13.27
CA SER A 101 8.61 8.84 -11.90
C SER A 101 7.99 7.45 -11.83
N LEU A 102 6.93 7.21 -12.59
CA LEU A 102 6.27 5.89 -12.69
C LEU A 102 7.19 4.87 -13.35
N GLU A 103 7.86 5.23 -14.46
CA GLU A 103 8.85 4.40 -15.13
C GLU A 103 9.97 3.99 -14.17
N PHE A 104 10.49 4.93 -13.37
CA PHE A 104 11.46 4.64 -12.31
C PHE A 104 10.90 3.70 -11.23
N GLY A 105 9.67 3.92 -10.77
CA GLY A 105 9.04 3.11 -9.72
C GLY A 105 8.67 1.69 -10.17
N THR A 106 8.58 1.44 -11.47
CA THR A 106 8.30 0.12 -12.08
C THR A 106 9.52 -0.56 -12.69
N ALA A 107 10.70 0.09 -12.64
CA ALA A 107 11.95 -0.41 -13.23
C ALA A 107 12.63 -1.50 -12.39
#